data_AF-F9Z3L2-F1
#
_entry.id   AF-F9Z3L2-F1
#
_cell.length_a   1.000
_cell.length_b   1.000
_cell.length_c   1.000
_cell.angle_alpha   90.00
_cell.angle_beta   90.00
_cell.angle_gamma   90.00
#
_symmetry.space_group_name_H-M   'P 1'
#
loop_
_entity.id
_entity.type
_entity.pdbx_description
1 polymer ?
#
loop_
_entity_poly.entity_id
_entity_poly.type
_entity_poly.pdbx_seq_one_letter_code
_entity_poly.pdbx_strand_id
1 'polypeptide(L)'
;MKYEIVAFYKQEIEEIRECAENIGRLYGWRYRCEKIPGSGKLLSACMGEDSVLCLLKRKSYSFYRLMKYVYALNKPVLVLQDHFSADTFQQLKIPVGYLKENKEKGIWANFLQRHHPGCRIEIIVPWEKDEHIAAMVRNNLAFMERILKHSEARYEVVNEEKSFEKSLIKVLQDLSPGITLMMRPFRLFPFYYPYTVRLYRKHARSEVLIIPRDDSLYIPCH
;
A
#
# COMPACT_ATOMS: atom_id res chain seq x y z
N MET A 1 18.19 -11.19 -10.93
CA MET A 1 16.86 -10.75 -10.42
C MET A 1 17.05 -10.25 -9.00
N LYS A 2 16.73 -8.97 -8.72
CA LYS A 2 17.17 -8.28 -7.49
C LYS A 2 16.10 -8.22 -6.37
N TYR A 3 14.84 -8.49 -6.67
CA TYR A 3 13.74 -8.28 -5.72
C TYR A 3 12.99 -9.57 -5.38
N GLU A 4 12.53 -9.65 -4.14
CA GLU A 4 11.80 -10.79 -3.60
C GLU A 4 10.49 -10.37 -2.89
N ILE A 5 9.47 -11.21 -3.07
CA ILE A 5 8.20 -11.17 -2.35
C ILE A 5 8.21 -12.24 -1.27
N VAL A 6 7.84 -11.88 -0.05
CA VAL A 6 7.60 -12.85 1.03
C VAL A 6 6.10 -12.95 1.28
N ALA A 7 5.52 -14.10 0.96
CA ALA A 7 4.08 -14.33 1.07
C ALA A 7 3.79 -15.19 2.30
N PHE A 8 3.10 -14.64 3.31
CA PHE A 8 2.80 -15.41 4.51
C PHE A 8 1.45 -16.10 4.44
N TYR A 9 1.43 -17.38 4.78
CA TYR A 9 0.21 -18.18 4.91
C TYR A 9 -0.03 -18.59 6.37
N LYS A 10 -1.28 -18.89 6.72
CA LYS A 10 -1.63 -19.26 8.10
C LYS A 10 -1.65 -20.77 8.32
N GLN A 11 -2.39 -21.50 7.50
CA GLN A 11 -2.55 -22.95 7.61
C GLN A 11 -1.89 -23.62 6.41
N GLU A 12 -2.40 -23.34 5.21
CA GLU A 12 -2.00 -23.99 3.96
C GLU A 12 -1.32 -23.01 3.00
N ILE A 13 -0.31 -23.47 2.28
CA ILE A 13 0.49 -22.63 1.37
C ILE A 13 -0.35 -22.10 0.19
N GLU A 14 -1.34 -22.88 -0.24
CA GLU A 14 -2.30 -22.56 -1.30
C GLU A 14 -3.11 -21.30 -1.00
N GLU A 15 -3.22 -20.88 0.27
CA GLU A 15 -3.91 -19.64 0.65
C GLU A 15 -3.36 -18.41 -0.08
N ILE A 16 -2.05 -18.42 -0.38
CA ILE A 16 -1.29 -17.25 -0.86
C ILE A 16 -0.42 -17.54 -2.08
N ARG A 17 -0.07 -18.82 -2.32
CA ARG A 17 0.90 -19.23 -3.35
C ARG A 17 0.57 -18.72 -4.74
N GLU A 18 -0.67 -18.92 -5.18
CA GLU A 18 -1.12 -18.49 -6.51
C GLU A 18 -0.95 -16.97 -6.69
N CYS A 19 -1.27 -16.19 -5.65
CA CYS A 19 -1.09 -14.74 -5.68
C CYS A 19 0.40 -14.37 -5.76
N ALA A 20 1.25 -15.02 -4.97
CA ALA A 20 2.69 -14.78 -4.98
C ALA A 20 3.32 -15.13 -6.33
N GLU A 21 2.90 -16.25 -6.94
CA GLU A 21 3.29 -16.68 -8.28
C GLU A 21 2.90 -15.66 -9.35
N ASN A 22 1.66 -15.19 -9.31
CA ASN A 22 1.15 -14.22 -10.29
C ASN A 22 1.91 -12.89 -10.20
N ILE A 23 2.16 -12.38 -8.98
CA ILE A 23 2.95 -11.15 -8.80
C ILE A 23 4.40 -11.38 -9.23
N GLY A 24 5.01 -12.49 -8.81
CA GLY A 24 6.37 -12.84 -9.18
C GLY A 24 6.56 -12.89 -10.70
N ARG A 25 5.61 -13.50 -11.42
CA ARG A 25 5.59 -13.55 -12.89
C ARG A 25 5.39 -12.15 -13.49
N LEU A 26 4.44 -11.38 -12.97
CA LEU A 26 4.08 -10.07 -13.52
C LEU A 26 5.21 -9.04 -13.39
N TYR A 27 5.90 -9.02 -12.26
CA TYR A 27 6.95 -8.05 -11.94
C TYR A 27 8.37 -8.58 -12.20
N GLY A 28 8.52 -9.85 -12.56
CA GLY A 28 9.82 -10.51 -12.70
C GLY A 28 10.58 -10.59 -11.37
N TRP A 29 9.87 -10.80 -10.26
CA TRP A 29 10.42 -10.89 -8.91
C TRP A 29 10.44 -12.33 -8.43
N ARG A 30 11.41 -12.67 -7.57
CA ARG A 30 11.37 -13.94 -6.83
C ARG A 30 10.23 -13.90 -5.83
N TYR A 31 9.67 -15.04 -5.50
CA TYR A 31 8.74 -15.15 -4.38
C TYR A 31 9.10 -16.36 -3.52
N ARG A 32 8.83 -16.25 -2.23
CA ARG A 32 8.80 -17.40 -1.32
C ARG A 32 7.55 -17.33 -0.46
N CYS A 33 7.03 -18.50 -0.10
CA CYS A 33 5.91 -18.62 0.80
C CYS A 33 6.40 -19.10 2.16
N GLU A 34 5.99 -18.42 3.22
CA GLU A 34 6.44 -18.70 4.59
C GLU A 34 5.22 -18.88 5.50
N LYS A 35 5.29 -19.88 6.39
CA LYS A 35 4.25 -20.01 7.41
C LYS A 35 4.38 -18.85 8.39
N ILE A 36 3.28 -18.19 8.71
CA ILE A 36 3.32 -17.03 9.59
C ILE A 36 3.88 -17.41 10.97
N PRO A 37 4.97 -16.79 11.43
CA PRO A 37 5.50 -17.08 12.74
C PRO A 37 4.56 -16.51 13.83
N GLY A 38 4.42 -17.23 14.94
CA GLY A 38 3.53 -16.85 16.04
C GLY A 38 3.85 -15.50 16.71
N SER A 39 5.03 -14.92 16.43
CA SER A 39 5.48 -13.64 16.99
C SER A 39 5.89 -12.65 15.89
N GLY A 40 5.68 -11.35 16.15
CA GLY A 40 6.04 -10.28 15.21
C GLY A 40 7.54 -10.11 15.01
N LYS A 41 8.37 -10.40 16.03
CA LYS A 41 9.83 -10.33 15.92
C LYS A 41 10.37 -11.34 14.92
N LEU A 42 9.83 -12.56 14.95
CA LEU A 42 10.17 -13.60 13.98
C LEU A 42 9.68 -13.23 12.58
N LEU A 43 8.52 -12.57 12.47
CA LEU A 43 8.00 -12.11 11.18
C LEU A 43 8.96 -11.14 10.49
N SER A 44 9.49 -10.15 11.21
CA SER A 44 10.45 -9.21 10.66
C SER A 44 11.77 -9.89 10.26
N ALA A 45 12.21 -10.89 11.02
CA ALA A 45 13.40 -11.68 10.69
C ALA A 45 13.25 -12.54 9.43
N CYS A 46 12.01 -12.87 9.04
CA CYS A 46 11.72 -13.52 7.77
C CYS A 46 11.87 -12.57 6.56
N MET A 47 12.07 -11.26 6.76
CA MET A 47 12.31 -10.32 5.65
C MET A 47 13.81 -10.24 5.36
N GLY A 48 14.21 -10.64 4.15
CA GLY A 48 15.58 -10.49 3.68
C GLY A 48 15.88 -9.06 3.20
N GLU A 49 17.15 -8.81 2.90
CA GLU A 49 17.60 -7.53 2.33
C GLU A 49 16.91 -7.22 1.00
N ASP A 50 16.84 -8.23 0.12
CA ASP A 50 16.19 -8.18 -1.20
C ASP A 50 14.65 -8.18 -1.14
N SER A 51 14.06 -8.39 0.04
CA SER A 51 12.61 -8.47 0.17
C SER A 51 12.00 -7.06 0.06
N VAL A 52 11.17 -6.86 -0.97
CA VAL A 52 10.54 -5.55 -1.28
C VAL A 52 9.09 -5.46 -0.86
N LEU A 53 8.41 -6.60 -0.79
CA LEU A 53 6.97 -6.67 -0.57
C LEU A 53 6.61 -7.89 0.28
N CYS A 54 5.68 -7.70 1.21
CA CYS A 54 5.06 -8.77 1.97
C CYS A 54 3.60 -8.95 1.54
N LEU A 55 3.13 -10.20 1.45
CA LEU A 55 1.72 -10.51 1.18
C LEU A 55 1.06 -11.11 2.42
N LEU A 56 -0.15 -10.61 2.74
CA LEU A 56 -1.03 -11.17 3.77
C LEU A 56 -2.46 -11.26 3.26
N LYS A 57 -3.13 -12.41 3.48
CA LYS A 57 -4.56 -12.55 3.17
C LYS A 57 -5.44 -11.98 4.28
N ARG A 58 -6.39 -11.11 3.93
CA ARG A 58 -7.21 -10.35 4.88
C ARG A 58 -8.05 -11.26 5.79
N LYS A 59 -8.67 -12.31 5.24
CA LYS A 59 -9.59 -13.19 6.01
C LYS A 59 -8.89 -14.30 6.79
N SER A 60 -7.62 -14.60 6.51
CA SER A 60 -6.85 -15.57 7.31
C SER A 60 -6.67 -15.09 8.76
N TYR A 61 -6.73 -13.78 9.02
CA TYR A 61 -6.45 -13.18 10.32
C TYR A 61 -7.60 -12.34 10.87
N SER A 62 -7.75 -12.32 12.20
CA SER A 62 -8.53 -11.25 12.84
C SER A 62 -7.87 -9.89 12.56
N PHE A 63 -8.66 -8.82 12.52
CA PHE A 63 -8.13 -7.49 12.21
C PHE A 63 -6.98 -7.08 13.14
N TYR A 64 -7.12 -7.33 14.44
CA TYR A 64 -6.07 -7.01 15.42
C TYR A 64 -4.78 -7.77 15.16
N ARG A 65 -4.87 -9.05 14.78
CA ARG A 65 -3.71 -9.87 14.47
C ARG A 65 -3.05 -9.44 13.16
N LEU A 66 -3.84 -9.16 12.13
CA LEU A 66 -3.34 -8.60 10.86
C LEU A 66 -2.56 -7.31 11.10
N MET A 67 -3.13 -6.36 11.85
CA MET A 67 -2.46 -5.09 12.15
C MET A 67 -1.19 -5.30 12.99
N LYS A 68 -1.18 -6.27 13.92
CA LYS A 68 0.05 -6.62 14.66
C LYS A 68 1.19 -6.99 13.70
N TYR A 69 0.90 -7.73 12.63
CA TYR A 69 1.89 -8.11 11.62
C TYR A 69 2.29 -6.93 10.73
N VAL A 70 1.32 -6.14 10.25
CA VAL A 70 1.58 -4.93 9.44
C VAL A 70 2.45 -3.92 10.17
N TYR A 71 2.29 -3.77 11.48
CA TYR A 71 3.12 -2.88 12.30
C TYR A 71 4.50 -3.46 12.68
N ALA A 72 4.68 -4.79 12.60
CA ALA A 72 5.97 -5.42 12.87
C ALA A 72 6.93 -5.34 11.66
N LEU A 73 6.39 -5.26 10.44
CA LEU A 73 7.16 -5.24 9.19
C LEU A 73 7.65 -3.82 8.86
N ASN A 74 8.90 -3.70 8.40
CA ASN A 74 9.48 -2.45 7.89
C ASN A 74 9.43 -2.35 6.36
N LYS A 75 8.80 -3.31 5.68
CA LYS A 75 8.54 -3.31 4.24
C LYS A 75 7.04 -3.14 3.96
N PRO A 76 6.64 -2.65 2.77
CA PRO A 76 5.23 -2.60 2.38
C PRO A 76 4.54 -3.95 2.50
N VAL A 77 3.27 -3.89 2.89
CA VAL A 77 2.42 -5.07 3.05
C VAL A 77 1.22 -4.94 2.14
N LEU A 78 1.14 -5.79 1.12
CA LEU A 78 -0.05 -5.93 0.30
C LEU A 78 -1.03 -6.86 1.01
N VAL A 79 -2.15 -6.28 1.45
CA VAL A 79 -3.23 -7.05 2.07
C VAL A 79 -4.23 -7.45 0.99
N LEU A 80 -4.30 -8.75 0.73
CA LEU A 80 -5.14 -9.35 -0.32
C LEU A 80 -6.53 -9.69 0.19
N GLN A 81 -7.56 -9.41 -0.61
CA GLN A 81 -8.92 -9.89 -0.34
C GLN A 81 -9.05 -11.34 -0.82
N ASP A 82 -10.21 -11.98 -0.56
CA ASP A 82 -10.42 -13.38 -0.93
C ASP A 82 -10.58 -13.60 -2.44
N HIS A 83 -11.09 -12.58 -3.14
CA HIS A 83 -11.35 -12.63 -4.57
C HIS A 83 -10.34 -11.72 -5.24
N PHE A 84 -9.17 -12.29 -5.47
CA PHE A 84 -8.05 -11.60 -6.09
C PHE A 84 -7.96 -12.00 -7.56
N SER A 85 -7.67 -11.03 -8.42
CA SER A 85 -7.50 -11.23 -9.86
C SER A 85 -6.14 -10.71 -10.31
N ALA A 86 -5.61 -11.25 -11.40
CA ALA A 86 -4.41 -10.70 -12.02
C ALA A 86 -4.63 -9.24 -12.50
N ASP A 87 -5.86 -8.88 -12.85
CA ASP A 87 -6.24 -7.53 -13.27
C ASP A 87 -6.07 -6.50 -12.15
N THR A 88 -6.06 -6.93 -10.88
CA THR A 88 -5.86 -6.05 -9.73
C THR A 88 -4.54 -5.27 -9.82
N PHE A 89 -3.50 -5.77 -10.49
CA PHE A 89 -2.23 -5.06 -10.65
C PHE A 89 -2.21 -4.06 -11.80
N GLN A 90 -3.25 -4.02 -12.63
CA GLN A 90 -3.30 -3.10 -13.76
C GLN A 90 -3.60 -1.66 -13.31
N GLN A 91 -4.02 -1.44 -12.06
CA GLN A 91 -4.34 -0.12 -11.55
C GLN A 91 -3.81 0.11 -10.14
N LEU A 92 -3.17 1.26 -9.92
CA LEU A 92 -2.79 1.76 -8.59
C LEU A 92 -3.60 3.01 -8.27
N LYS A 93 -4.28 2.99 -7.12
CA LYS A 93 -5.13 4.09 -6.66
C LYS A 93 -4.42 4.82 -5.52
N ILE A 94 -4.12 6.10 -5.71
CA ILE A 94 -3.37 6.93 -4.76
C ILE A 94 -4.28 8.03 -4.21
N PRO A 95 -4.99 7.78 -3.09
CA PRO A 95 -5.66 8.87 -2.37
C PRO A 95 -4.60 9.79 -1.76
N VAL A 96 -4.56 11.04 -2.19
CA VAL A 96 -3.58 12.05 -1.76
C VAL A 96 -4.04 12.70 -0.46
N GLY A 97 -3.32 12.46 0.64
CA GLY A 97 -3.52 13.17 1.90
C GLY A 97 -2.58 14.37 2.06
N TYR A 98 -2.80 15.16 3.11
CA TYR A 98 -2.00 16.35 3.42
C TYR A 98 -0.63 16.04 4.05
N LEU A 99 -0.50 14.90 4.75
CA LEU A 99 0.75 14.51 5.42
C LEU A 99 1.89 14.32 4.42
N LYS A 100 3.10 14.82 4.73
CA LYS A 100 4.29 14.79 3.86
C LYS A 100 4.67 13.37 3.44
N GLU A 101 4.43 12.39 4.32
CA GLU A 101 4.66 10.96 4.10
C GLU A 101 3.85 10.41 2.92
N ASN A 102 2.76 11.09 2.49
CA ASN A 102 2.02 10.68 1.29
C ASN A 102 2.91 10.66 0.04
N LYS A 103 3.98 11.45 -0.01
CA LYS A 103 4.96 11.46 -1.11
C LYS A 103 5.55 10.07 -1.38
N GLU A 104 5.70 9.24 -0.36
CA GLU A 104 6.20 7.87 -0.51
C GLU A 104 5.27 7.02 -1.39
N LYS A 105 3.96 7.27 -1.40
CA LYS A 105 3.03 6.56 -2.30
C LYS A 105 3.40 6.78 -3.77
N GLY A 106 3.81 7.99 -4.14
CA GLY A 106 4.24 8.29 -5.51
C GLY A 106 5.53 7.57 -5.89
N ILE A 107 6.47 7.43 -4.94
CA ILE A 107 7.71 6.66 -5.13
C ILE A 107 7.38 5.18 -5.35
N TRP A 108 6.54 4.60 -4.49
CA TRP A 108 6.11 3.21 -4.62
C TRP A 108 5.32 2.95 -5.90
N ALA A 109 4.42 3.85 -6.28
CA ALA A 109 3.66 3.71 -7.51
C ALA A 109 4.55 3.76 -8.74
N ASN A 110 5.52 4.70 -8.78
CA ASN A 110 6.52 4.76 -9.84
C ASN A 110 7.36 3.49 -9.90
N PHE A 111 7.82 2.99 -8.76
CA PHE A 111 8.59 1.75 -8.68
C PHE A 111 7.80 0.56 -9.25
N LEU A 112 6.54 0.39 -8.82
CA LEU A 112 5.67 -0.69 -9.29
C LEU A 112 5.42 -0.59 -10.80
N GLN A 113 5.08 0.59 -11.32
CA GLN A 113 4.80 0.74 -12.74
C GLN A 113 6.04 0.54 -13.63
N ARG A 114 7.25 0.89 -13.17
CA ARG A 114 8.49 0.59 -13.92
C ARG A 114 8.70 -0.91 -14.13
N HIS A 115 8.27 -1.73 -13.16
CA HIS A 115 8.33 -3.18 -13.26
C HIS A 115 7.10 -3.79 -13.96
N HIS A 116 5.98 -3.07 -14.01
CA HIS A 116 4.80 -3.45 -14.77
C HIS A 116 4.25 -2.25 -15.59
N PRO A 117 4.82 -1.96 -16.78
CA PRO A 117 4.48 -0.76 -17.55
C PRO A 117 3.03 -0.68 -18.05
N GLY A 118 2.31 -1.82 -18.05
CA GLY A 118 0.87 -1.87 -18.34
C GLY A 118 0.00 -1.31 -17.21
N CYS A 119 0.56 -1.15 -16.01
CA CYS A 119 -0.13 -0.59 -14.86
C CYS A 119 -0.46 0.89 -15.07
N ARG A 120 -1.67 1.32 -14.72
CA ARG A 120 -2.10 2.72 -14.72
C ARG A 120 -2.12 3.26 -13.29
N ILE A 121 -1.63 4.49 -13.10
CA ILE A 121 -1.70 5.16 -11.80
C ILE A 121 -2.86 6.17 -11.82
N GLU A 122 -3.75 6.07 -10.85
CA GLU A 122 -4.84 7.03 -10.62
C GLU A 122 -4.54 7.80 -9.33
N ILE A 123 -4.31 9.11 -9.46
CA ILE A 123 -4.06 10.01 -8.33
C ILE A 123 -5.37 10.67 -7.95
N ILE A 124 -5.92 10.30 -6.79
CA ILE A 124 -7.21 10.79 -6.30
C ILE A 124 -6.97 11.97 -5.37
N VAL A 125 -7.33 13.16 -5.83
CA VAL A 125 -7.12 14.44 -5.13
C VAL A 125 -8.42 14.85 -4.45
N PRO A 126 -8.46 14.92 -3.10
CA PRO A 126 -9.65 15.35 -2.39
C PRO A 126 -9.88 16.86 -2.48
N TRP A 127 -11.13 17.26 -2.31
CA TRP A 127 -11.48 18.66 -2.07
C TRP A 127 -11.41 18.98 -0.58
N GLU A 128 -10.51 19.89 -0.21
CA GLU A 128 -10.31 20.35 1.16
C GLU A 128 -10.76 21.80 1.30
N LYS A 129 -11.60 22.06 2.31
CA LYS A 129 -12.13 23.40 2.61
C LYS A 129 -11.07 24.34 3.15
N ASP A 130 -10.16 23.79 3.96
CA ASP A 130 -9.09 24.54 4.59
C ASP A 130 -7.97 24.77 3.56
N GLU A 131 -7.63 26.04 3.33
CA GLU A 131 -6.66 26.43 2.30
C GLU A 131 -5.25 25.91 2.61
N HIS A 132 -4.86 25.83 3.88
CA HIS A 132 -3.58 25.30 4.30
C HIS A 132 -3.49 23.79 4.04
N ILE A 133 -4.55 23.05 4.38
CA ILE A 133 -4.65 21.61 4.05
C ILE A 133 -4.64 21.41 2.54
N ALA A 134 -5.41 22.20 1.79
CA ALA A 134 -5.44 22.13 0.33
C ALA A 134 -4.05 22.42 -0.28
N ALA A 135 -3.30 23.39 0.26
CA ALA A 135 -1.94 23.69 -0.17
C ALA A 135 -0.97 22.52 0.07
N MET A 136 -1.08 21.84 1.24
CA MET A 136 -0.29 20.64 1.53
C MET A 136 -0.63 19.48 0.58
N VAL A 137 -1.91 19.26 0.27
CA VAL A 137 -2.34 18.27 -0.73
C VAL A 137 -1.76 18.59 -2.10
N ARG A 138 -1.83 19.85 -2.55
CA ARG A 138 -1.22 20.31 -3.82
C ARG A 138 0.30 20.10 -3.83
N ASN A 139 0.99 20.33 -2.71
CA ASN A 139 2.42 20.09 -2.61
C ASN A 139 2.78 18.59 -2.79
N ASN A 140 1.99 17.70 -2.18
CA ASN A 140 2.16 16.26 -2.34
C ASN A 140 1.87 15.82 -3.77
N LEU A 141 0.78 16.32 -4.38
CA LEU A 141 0.44 16.07 -5.78
C LEU A 141 1.58 16.49 -6.71
N ALA A 142 2.07 17.73 -6.59
CA ALA A 142 3.14 18.25 -7.43
C ALA A 142 4.43 17.41 -7.33
N PHE A 143 4.75 16.91 -6.13
CA PHE A 143 5.88 16.00 -5.95
C PHE A 143 5.67 14.67 -6.69
N MET A 144 4.48 14.06 -6.55
CA MET A 144 4.15 12.80 -7.22
C MET A 144 4.19 12.97 -8.74
N GLU A 145 3.52 13.99 -9.26
CA GLU A 145 3.51 14.29 -10.70
C GLU A 145 4.93 14.52 -11.25
N ARG A 146 5.80 15.22 -10.51
CA ARG A 146 7.18 15.43 -10.94
C ARG A 146 7.93 14.11 -11.11
N ILE A 147 7.81 13.18 -10.15
CA ILE A 147 8.46 11.86 -10.24
C ILE A 147 7.88 11.06 -11.41
N LEU A 148 6.56 11.05 -11.56
CA LEU A 148 5.88 10.28 -12.58
C LEU A 148 6.13 10.83 -13.99
N LYS A 149 6.12 12.16 -14.18
CA LYS A 149 6.52 12.78 -15.44
C LYS A 149 7.97 12.47 -15.80
N HIS A 150 8.88 12.56 -14.82
CA HIS A 150 10.29 12.27 -15.04
C HIS A 150 10.57 10.82 -15.43
N SER A 151 9.74 9.88 -14.97
CA SER A 151 9.84 8.46 -15.34
C SER A 151 8.97 8.07 -16.53
N GLU A 152 8.30 9.02 -17.18
CA GLU A 152 7.34 8.78 -18.27
C GLU A 152 6.22 7.81 -17.87
N ALA A 153 5.87 7.83 -16.57
CA ALA A 153 4.83 7.01 -16.00
C ALA A 153 3.43 7.37 -16.54
N ARG A 154 2.60 6.36 -16.76
CA ARG A 154 1.19 6.52 -17.15
C ARG A 154 0.34 6.82 -15.92
N TYR A 155 -0.16 8.04 -15.80
CA TYR A 155 -1.03 8.41 -14.69
C TYR A 155 -2.17 9.34 -15.11
N GLU A 156 -3.23 9.35 -14.31
CA GLU A 156 -4.32 10.32 -14.37
C GLU A 156 -4.52 10.99 -13.00
N VAL A 157 -5.01 12.22 -13.02
CA VAL A 157 -5.39 12.95 -11.80
C VAL A 157 -6.91 13.06 -11.77
N VAL A 158 -7.52 12.49 -10.74
CA VAL A 158 -8.97 12.51 -10.52
C VAL A 158 -9.26 13.41 -9.34
N ASN A 159 -9.97 14.51 -9.59
CA ASN A 159 -10.39 15.43 -8.54
C ASN A 159 -11.73 14.97 -7.97
N GLU A 160 -11.79 14.77 -6.66
CA GLU A 160 -13.01 14.44 -5.94
C GLU A 160 -13.63 15.69 -5.32
N GLU A 161 -14.95 15.79 -5.34
CA GLU A 161 -15.69 16.88 -4.70
C GLU A 161 -15.77 16.75 -3.17
N LYS A 162 -15.23 15.67 -2.62
CA LYS A 162 -15.34 15.31 -1.21
C LYS A 162 -13.98 15.38 -0.52
N SER A 163 -14.04 15.55 0.80
CA SER A 163 -12.86 15.54 1.67
C SER A 163 -12.09 14.21 1.59
N PHE A 164 -10.83 14.24 1.99
CA PHE A 164 -9.94 13.07 1.99
C PHE A 164 -10.59 11.83 2.60
N GLU A 165 -11.28 11.97 3.73
CA GLU A 165 -11.91 10.84 4.41
C GLU A 165 -12.99 10.16 3.55
N LYS A 166 -13.85 10.97 2.93
CA LYS A 166 -14.95 10.48 2.09
C LYS A 166 -14.41 9.86 0.80
N SER A 167 -13.39 10.47 0.22
CA SER A 167 -12.69 9.95 -0.97
C SER A 167 -11.97 8.64 -0.64
N LEU A 168 -11.31 8.54 0.51
CA LEU A 168 -10.69 7.30 0.97
C LEU A 168 -11.72 6.19 1.18
N ILE A 169 -12.88 6.48 1.79
CA ILE A 169 -13.96 5.50 1.94
C ILE A 169 -14.43 5.00 0.57
N LYS A 170 -14.65 5.91 -0.40
CA LYS A 170 -15.06 5.56 -1.77
C LYS A 170 -14.06 4.60 -2.41
N VAL A 171 -12.78 4.94 -2.36
CA VAL A 171 -11.69 4.14 -2.96
C VAL A 171 -11.54 2.77 -2.28
N LEU A 172 -11.68 2.71 -0.95
CA LEU A 172 -11.62 1.45 -0.21
C LEU A 172 -12.81 0.53 -0.50
N GLN A 173 -13.96 1.09 -0.86
CA GLN A 173 -15.18 0.33 -1.20
C GLN A 173 -15.27 -0.03 -2.68
N ASP A 174 -14.42 0.56 -3.51
CA ASP A 174 -14.39 0.33 -4.94
C ASP A 174 -13.99 -1.12 -5.24
N LEU A 175 -14.87 -1.82 -5.96
CA LEU A 175 -14.69 -3.22 -6.34
C LEU A 175 -14.01 -3.39 -7.69
N SER A 176 -13.75 -2.29 -8.41
CA SER A 176 -12.96 -2.37 -9.63
C SER A 176 -11.53 -2.83 -9.32
N PRO A 177 -10.93 -3.68 -10.18
CA PRO A 177 -9.58 -4.18 -9.97
C PRO A 177 -8.60 -3.03 -9.75
N GLY A 178 -7.82 -3.11 -8.67
CA GLY A 178 -6.80 -2.10 -8.38
C GLY A 178 -6.28 -2.18 -6.96
N ILE A 179 -5.07 -1.67 -6.75
CA ILE A 179 -4.43 -1.63 -5.44
C ILE A 179 -4.50 -0.22 -4.90
N THR A 180 -5.12 -0.06 -3.73
CA THR A 180 -5.15 1.22 -3.02
C THR A 180 -3.87 1.41 -2.22
N LEU A 181 -3.16 2.52 -2.42
CA LEU A 181 -1.97 2.86 -1.65
C LEU A 181 -2.32 3.64 -0.40
N MET A 182 -1.98 3.08 0.75
CA MET A 182 -2.23 3.66 2.06
C MET A 182 -0.94 3.73 2.87
N MET A 183 -0.63 4.90 3.41
CA MET A 183 0.47 5.01 4.39
C MET A 183 0.05 4.31 5.67
N ARG A 184 0.98 3.58 6.30
CA ARG A 184 0.83 3.08 7.66
C ARG A 184 0.93 4.28 8.61
N PRO A 185 -0.16 4.68 9.27
CA PRO A 185 -0.08 5.82 10.17
C PRO A 185 0.76 5.48 11.40
N PHE A 186 1.49 6.47 11.88
CA PHE A 186 2.20 6.38 13.15
C PHE A 186 1.24 6.00 14.28
N ARG A 187 1.72 5.15 15.18
CA ARG A 187 0.91 4.58 16.25
C ARG A 187 1.65 4.72 17.57
N LEU A 188 1.21 5.68 18.39
CA LEU A 188 1.79 5.93 19.70
C LEU A 188 1.49 4.78 20.68
N PHE A 189 0.30 4.18 20.60
CA PHE A 189 -0.15 3.13 21.52
C PHE A 189 -0.68 1.87 20.81
N PRO A 190 -0.28 0.65 21.23
CA PRO A 190 -0.73 -0.61 20.63
C PRO A 190 -2.22 -0.95 20.78
N PHE A 191 -2.99 -0.18 21.55
CA PHE A 191 -4.45 -0.33 21.71
C PHE A 191 -5.26 0.69 20.91
N TYR A 192 -4.66 1.83 20.54
CA TYR A 192 -5.33 2.87 19.75
C TYR A 192 -5.03 2.67 18.25
N TYR A 193 -6.06 2.68 17.41
CA TYR A 193 -5.89 2.66 15.95
C TYR A 193 -6.17 4.04 15.38
N PRO A 194 -5.22 4.61 14.59
CA PRO A 194 -5.45 5.86 13.89
C PRO A 194 -6.69 5.79 13.00
N TYR A 195 -7.29 6.95 12.75
CA TYR A 195 -8.58 7.05 12.08
C TYR A 195 -8.60 6.39 10.69
N THR A 196 -7.55 6.56 9.88
CA THR A 196 -7.44 5.90 8.56
C THR A 196 -7.44 4.37 8.66
N VAL A 197 -6.80 3.79 9.68
CA VAL A 197 -6.81 2.34 9.93
C VAL A 197 -8.20 1.87 10.37
N ARG A 198 -8.96 2.71 11.10
CA ARG A 198 -10.35 2.43 11.43
C ARG A 198 -11.25 2.48 10.19
N LEU A 199 -11.02 3.42 9.27
CA LEU A 199 -11.71 3.47 7.98
C LEU A 199 -11.40 2.21 7.16
N TYR A 200 -10.12 1.85 7.05
CA TYR A 200 -9.69 0.60 6.42
C TYR A 200 -10.42 -0.62 7.00
N ARG A 201 -10.45 -0.77 8.33
CA ARG A 201 -11.15 -1.87 9.01
C ARG A 201 -12.61 -1.99 8.58
N LYS A 202 -13.30 -0.85 8.46
CA LYS A 202 -14.75 -0.79 8.26
C LYS A 202 -15.15 -0.86 6.78
N HIS A 203 -14.32 -0.33 5.88
CA HIS A 203 -14.71 -0.04 4.50
C HIS A 203 -13.90 -0.78 3.44
N ALA A 204 -12.71 -1.33 3.76
CA ALA A 204 -11.87 -1.96 2.75
C ALA A 204 -12.49 -3.24 2.18
N ARG A 205 -12.77 -3.19 0.88
CA ARG A 205 -13.26 -4.30 0.05
C ARG A 205 -12.32 -4.63 -1.12
N SER A 206 -11.33 -3.78 -1.38
CA SER A 206 -10.26 -3.97 -2.35
C SER A 206 -8.92 -4.25 -1.70
N GLU A 207 -7.92 -4.60 -2.51
CA GLU A 207 -6.53 -4.77 -2.12
C GLU A 207 -5.93 -3.43 -1.66
N VAL A 208 -5.18 -3.49 -0.56
CA VAL A 208 -4.52 -2.31 0.00
C VAL A 208 -3.05 -2.59 0.22
N LEU A 209 -2.20 -1.77 -0.41
CA LEU A 209 -0.77 -1.73 -0.12
C LEU A 209 -0.54 -0.76 1.04
N ILE A 210 -0.22 -1.31 2.21
CA ILE A 210 0.09 -0.53 3.40
C ILE A 210 1.60 -0.29 3.42
N ILE A 211 1.99 0.97 3.23
CA ILE A 211 3.39 1.41 3.12
C ILE A 211 3.86 1.87 4.49
N PRO A 212 4.84 1.22 5.13
CA PRO A 212 5.44 1.73 6.35
C PRO A 212 6.12 3.06 6.05
N ARG A 213 5.98 4.03 6.97
CA ARG A 213 6.85 5.19 6.97
C ARG A 213 8.29 4.71 7.14
N ASP A 214 9.18 5.16 6.26
CA ASP A 214 10.61 4.93 6.42
C ASP A 214 11.25 6.12 7.14
N ASP A 215 11.41 6.00 8.45
CA ASP A 215 12.06 7.04 9.25
C ASP A 215 13.55 7.22 8.91
N SER A 216 14.18 6.25 8.22
CA SER A 216 15.58 6.35 7.76
C SER A 216 15.75 7.19 6.49
N LEU A 217 14.67 7.39 5.71
CA LEU A 217 14.62 8.31 4.57
C LEU A 217 14.20 9.72 4.98
N TYR A 218 13.85 9.93 6.25
CA TYR A 218 13.45 11.24 6.78
C TYR A 218 14.68 12.01 7.25
N ILE A 219 15.28 12.81 6.36
CA ILE A 219 16.15 13.92 6.77
C ILE A 219 15.22 15.03 7.27
N PRO A 220 15.26 15.42 8.56
CA PRO A 220 14.62 16.66 8.98
C PRO A 220 15.34 17.79 8.24
N CYS A 221 14.63 18.47 7.35
CA CYS A 221 15.11 19.74 6.83
C CYS A 221 15.07 20.72 8.01
N HIS A 222 16.22 20.92 8.65
CA HIS A 222 16.53 22.15 9.37
C HIS A 222 16.98 23.19 8.35
#